data_AF-A0A8S3K6M5-F1
#
_entry.id   AF-A0A8S3K6M5-F1
#
_cell.length_a   1.000
_cell.length_b   1.000
_cell.length_c   1.000
_cell.angle_alpha   90.00
_cell.angle_beta   90.00
_cell.angle_gamma   90.00
#
_symmetry.space_group_name_H-M   'P 1'
#
loop_
_entity.id
_entity.type
_entity.pdbx_description
1 polymer ?
#
loop_
_entity_poly.entity_id
_entity_poly.type
_entity_poly.pdbx_seq_one_letter_code
_entity_poly.pdbx_strand_id
1 'polypeptide(L)'
;KIENIFAIAYHHKHDCLILSAFGCGAFKNPSDHIASIFKSVIYQYAGFFNTIYFAIVDDHNTGNKTNPQGNLLPFQEILDGLIVPSPIN
;
A
#
# COMPACT_ATOMS: atom_id res chain seq x y z
N LYS A 1 -12.57 2.04 -0.12
CA LYS A 1 -12.18 0.60 -0.24
C LYS A 1 -10.88 0.31 0.49
N ILE A 2 -9.78 1.04 0.20
CA ILE A 2 -8.50 0.85 0.90
C ILE A 2 -8.64 1.11 2.41
N GLU A 3 -9.27 2.21 2.81
CA GLU A 3 -9.53 2.52 4.23
C GLU A 3 -10.25 1.37 4.97
N ASN A 4 -11.23 0.71 4.33
CA ASN A 4 -11.97 -0.39 4.95
C ASN A 4 -11.06 -1.57 5.32
N ILE A 5 -9.97 -1.81 4.58
CA ILE A 5 -8.99 -2.84 4.91
C ILE A 5 -8.36 -2.53 6.28
N PHE A 6 -7.98 -1.27 6.51
CA PHE A 6 -7.39 -0.80 7.75
C PHE A 6 -8.40 -0.82 8.89
N ALA A 7 -9.61 -0.30 8.66
CA ALA A 7 -10.69 -0.29 9.64
C ALA A 7 -11.04 -1.70 10.15
N ILE A 8 -11.18 -2.66 9.24
CA ILE A 8 -11.48 -4.06 9.59
C ILE A 8 -10.31 -4.66 10.37
N ALA A 9 -9.08 -4.48 9.89
CA ALA A 9 -7.92 -5.07 10.55
C ALA A 9 -7.73 -4.53 11.98
N TYR A 10 -7.91 -3.22 12.17
CA TYR A 10 -7.89 -2.59 13.48
C TYR A 10 -9.02 -3.11 14.38
N HIS A 11 -10.24 -3.20 13.86
CA HIS A 11 -11.38 -3.74 14.61
C HIS A 11 -11.13 -5.18 15.10
N HIS A 12 -10.42 -5.98 14.30
CA HIS A 12 -10.01 -7.35 14.66
C HIS A 12 -8.68 -7.43 15.42
N LYS A 13 -8.12 -6.29 15.85
CA LYS A 13 -6.90 -6.19 16.67
C LYS A 13 -5.66 -6.79 16.01
N HIS A 14 -5.57 -6.72 14.67
CA HIS A 14 -4.32 -6.98 13.98
C HIS A 14 -3.37 -5.79 14.18
N ASP A 15 -2.13 -6.07 14.50
CA ASP A 15 -1.06 -5.08 14.66
C ASP A 15 -0.19 -4.96 13.40
N CYS A 16 -0.29 -5.91 12.47
CA CYS A 16 0.47 -5.92 11.22
C CYS A 16 -0.44 -6.17 10.00
N LEU A 17 -0.07 -5.58 8.86
CA LEU A 17 -0.74 -5.80 7.58
C LEU A 17 0.25 -6.32 6.54
N ILE A 18 -0.18 -7.28 5.72
CA ILE A 18 0.51 -7.69 4.49
C ILE A 18 -0.44 -7.47 3.34
N LEU A 19 -0.08 -6.55 2.44
CA LEU A 19 -0.91 -6.05 1.36
C LEU A 19 -0.23 -6.28 0.00
N SER A 20 -0.91 -5.91 -1.08
CA SER A 20 -0.41 -6.00 -2.46
C SER A 20 -0.65 -4.70 -3.21
N ALA A 21 -0.20 -4.61 -4.47
CA ALA A 21 -0.50 -3.51 -5.39
C ALA A 21 -1.98 -3.55 -5.85
N PHE A 22 -2.89 -3.22 -4.92
CA PHE A 22 -4.32 -3.47 -5.05
C PHE A 22 -4.92 -2.87 -6.34
N GLY A 23 -5.33 -3.74 -7.26
CA GLY A 23 -5.95 -3.37 -8.53
C GLY A 23 -5.00 -2.83 -9.60
N CYS A 24 -3.68 -2.89 -9.41
CA CYS A 24 -2.71 -2.39 -10.39
C CYS A 24 -2.41 -3.37 -11.54
N GLY A 25 -2.87 -4.62 -11.43
CA GLY A 25 -2.76 -5.64 -12.49
C GLY A 25 -3.91 -5.58 -13.51
N ALA A 26 -4.78 -6.60 -13.51
CA ALA A 26 -5.88 -6.72 -14.47
C ALA A 26 -6.83 -5.50 -14.54
N PHE A 27 -7.01 -4.80 -13.42
CA PHE A 27 -7.86 -3.60 -13.34
C PHE A 27 -7.15 -2.31 -13.75
N LYS A 28 -5.85 -2.36 -14.05
CA LYS A 28 -5.05 -1.27 -14.63
C LYS A 28 -5.11 0.05 -13.86
N ASN A 29 -5.26 0.00 -12.54
CA ASN A 29 -5.10 1.20 -11.74
C ASN A 29 -3.63 1.66 -11.79
N PRO A 30 -3.35 2.97 -11.93
CA PRO A 30 -1.99 3.50 -11.86
C PRO A 30 -1.37 3.19 -10.49
N SER A 31 -0.23 2.51 -10.48
CA SER A 31 0.41 2.00 -9.25
C SER A 31 0.90 3.12 -8.34
N ASP A 32 1.44 4.21 -8.90
CA ASP A 32 1.82 5.45 -8.22
C ASP A 32 0.63 6.09 -7.46
N HIS A 33 -0.53 6.15 -8.11
CA HIS A 33 -1.74 6.70 -7.52
C HIS A 33 -2.26 5.81 -6.37
N ILE A 34 -2.26 4.49 -6.57
CA ILE A 34 -2.69 3.55 -5.51
C ILE A 34 -1.73 3.59 -4.31
N ALA A 35 -0.41 3.62 -4.54
CA ALA A 35 0.58 3.77 -3.49
C ALA A 35 0.38 5.09 -2.70
N SER A 36 0.08 6.18 -3.40
CA SER A 36 -0.22 7.48 -2.78
C SER A 36 -1.49 7.44 -1.92
N ILE A 37 -2.53 6.72 -2.35
CA ILE A 37 -3.75 6.53 -1.55
C ILE A 37 -3.43 5.71 -0.29
N PHE A 38 -2.65 4.63 -0.43
CA PHE A 38 -2.18 3.87 0.74
C PHE A 38 -1.41 4.75 1.71
N LYS A 39 -0.49 5.59 1.23
CA LYS A 39 0.24 6.55 2.07
C LYS A 39 -0.70 7.42 2.90
N SER A 40 -1.72 8.02 2.28
CA SER A 40 -2.72 8.85 2.98
C SER A 40 -3.47 8.07 4.07
N VAL A 41 -3.84 6.82 3.79
CA VAL A 41 -4.52 5.97 4.78
C VAL A 41 -3.56 5.55 5.90
N ILE A 42 -2.29 5.26 5.60
CA ILE A 42 -1.28 4.98 6.63
C ILE A 42 -1.13 6.17 7.59
N TYR A 43 -1.12 7.41 7.08
CA TYR A 43 -1.14 8.61 7.93
C TYR A 43 -2.41 8.73 8.78
N GLN A 44 -3.59 8.40 8.22
CA GLN A 44 -4.84 8.42 8.97
C GLN A 44 -4.85 7.41 10.14
N TYR A 45 -4.16 6.28 9.97
CA TYR A 45 -4.05 5.19 10.96
C TYR A 45 -2.69 5.20 11.68
N ALA A 46 -2.04 6.35 11.79
CA ALA A 46 -0.76 6.50 12.47
C ALA A 46 -0.83 5.96 13.91
N GLY A 47 0.05 5.01 14.24
CA GLY A 47 0.10 4.35 15.55
C GLY A 47 -0.86 3.16 15.75
N PHE A 48 -1.68 2.81 14.75
CA PHE A 48 -2.63 1.69 14.86
C PHE A 48 -2.00 0.34 14.50
N PHE A 49 -0.96 0.34 13.67
CA PHE A 49 -0.24 -0.85 13.22
C PHE A 49 1.25 -0.67 13.50
N ASN A 50 1.90 -1.74 13.99
CA ASN A 50 3.34 -1.80 14.19
C ASN A 50 4.09 -1.86 12.85
N THR A 51 3.58 -2.62 11.88
CA THR A 51 4.24 -2.75 10.58
C THR A 51 3.25 -3.04 9.46
N ILE A 52 3.50 -2.46 8.28
CA ILE A 52 2.72 -2.69 7.06
C ILE A 52 3.69 -3.08 5.96
N TYR A 53 3.51 -4.28 5.40
CA TYR A 53 4.30 -4.79 4.28
C TYR A 53 3.47 -4.79 3.00
N PHE A 54 4.11 -4.44 1.89
CA PHE A 54 3.56 -4.61 0.55
C PHE A 54 4.30 -5.72 -0.17
N ALA A 55 3.68 -6.91 -0.25
CA ALA A 55 4.19 -8.05 -1.00
C ALA A 55 3.78 -7.91 -2.47
N ILE A 56 4.66 -7.33 -3.29
CA ILE A 56 4.41 -7.03 -4.70
C ILE A 56 5.31 -7.90 -5.57
N VAL A 57 4.70 -8.60 -6.51
CA VAL A 57 5.39 -9.38 -7.54
C VAL A 57 5.03 -8.77 -8.88
N ASP A 58 6.04 -8.34 -9.62
CA ASP A 58 5.87 -7.91 -11.01
C ASP A 58 5.77 -9.15 -11.90
N ASP A 59 4.62 -9.32 -12.55
CA ASP A 59 4.29 -10.47 -13.39
C ASP A 59 4.14 -10.06 -14.86
N HIS A 60 3.54 -10.92 -15.68
CA HIS A 60 3.31 -10.66 -17.10
C HIS A 60 2.41 -9.43 -17.40
N ASN A 61 1.77 -8.81 -16.40
CA ASN A 61 1.00 -7.58 -16.54
C ASN A 61 1.85 -6.30 -16.34
N THR A 62 3.16 -6.45 -16.10
CA THR A 62 4.10 -5.34 -15.84
C THR A 62 5.10 -5.16 -16.99
N GLY A 63 5.83 -4.04 -16.99
CA GLY A 63 6.86 -3.74 -18.00
C GLY A 63 6.34 -3.50 -19.42
N ASN A 64 5.04 -3.30 -19.59
CA ASN A 64 4.41 -3.04 -20.90
C ASN A 64 4.15 -1.55 -21.12
N LYS A 65 3.69 -1.17 -22.32
CA LYS A 65 3.41 0.24 -22.68
C LYS A 65 2.48 0.97 -21.70
N THR A 66 1.57 0.24 -21.06
CA THR A 66 0.59 0.81 -20.12
C THR A 66 1.00 0.73 -18.66
N ASN A 67 2.04 -0.05 -18.33
CA ASN A 67 2.62 -0.16 -16.99
C ASN A 67 4.15 -0.34 -17.10
N PRO A 68 4.89 0.69 -17.55
CA PRO A 68 6.29 0.55 -17.95
C PRO A 68 7.24 0.33 -16.78
N GLN A 69 6.90 0.84 -15.60
CA GLN A 69 7.73 0.73 -14.39
C GLN A 69 7.40 -0.49 -13.53
N GLY A 70 6.34 -1.22 -13.89
CA GLY A 70 5.78 -2.25 -13.03
C GLY A 70 5.07 -1.68 -11.81
N ASN A 71 4.70 -2.57 -10.90
CA ASN A 71 3.97 -2.21 -9.69
C ASN A 71 4.92 -2.03 -8.51
N LEU A 72 6.04 -2.76 -8.50
CA LEU A 72 6.97 -2.73 -7.38
C LEU A 72 7.63 -1.35 -7.23
N LEU A 73 8.21 -0.81 -8.31
CA LEU A 73 9.00 0.42 -8.24
C LEU A 73 8.21 1.62 -7.67
N PRO A 74 6.98 1.93 -8.14
CA PRO A 74 6.23 3.07 -7.60
C PRO A 74 5.84 2.90 -6.13
N PHE A 75 5.54 1.67 -5.69
CA PHE A 75 5.27 1.40 -4.28
C PHE A 75 6.53 1.55 -3.43
N GLN A 76 7.69 1.08 -3.92
CA GLN A 76 8.97 1.26 -3.23
C GLN A 76 9.29 2.74 -3.05
N GLU A 77 9.22 3.54 -4.12
CA GLU A 77 9.56 4.97 -4.06
C GLU A 77 8.67 5.77 -3.09
N ILE A 78 7.40 5.39 -2.93
CA ILE A 78 6.43 6.15 -2.14
C ILE A 78 6.36 5.67 -0.68
N LEU A 79 6.54 4.36 -0.44
CA LEU A 79 6.21 3.71 0.83
C LEU A 79 7.38 2.98 1.50
N ASP A 80 8.45 2.63 0.77
CA ASP A 80 9.56 1.91 1.39
C ASP A 80 10.27 2.78 2.42
N GLY A 81 10.53 2.20 3.59
CA GLY A 81 11.09 2.93 4.74
C GLY A 81 10.20 4.04 5.32
N LEU A 82 8.92 4.15 4.92
CA LEU A 82 8.01 5.16 5.47
C LEU A 82 7.76 4.90 6.96
N ILE A 83 8.20 5.83 7.80
CA ILE A 83 7.91 5.85 9.24
C ILE A 83 6.90 6.96 9.51
N VAL A 84 5.75 6.60 10.08
CA VAL A 84 4.73 7.56 10.51
C VAL A 84 4.66 7.53 12.03
N PRO A 85 5.02 8.63 12.73
CA PRO A 85 4.97 8.68 14.18
C PRO A 85 3.53 8.64 14.68
N SER A 86 3.32 7.97 15.82
CA SER A 86 2.05 8.07 16.55
C SER A 86 1.78 9.54 16.91
N PRO A 87 0.57 10.06 16.66
CA PRO A 87 0.20 11.42 17.06
C PRO A 87 0.06 11.59 18.57
N ILE A 88 0.15 10.49 19.35
CA ILE A 88 0.14 10.51 20.81
C ILE A 88 1.44 9.86 21.29
N ASN A 89 2.32 10.69 21.85
CA ASN A 89 3.33 10.34 22.85
C ASN A 89 2.76 10.64 24.23
#